data_AF-A0A2S0S4C9-F1
#
_entry.id   AF-A0A2S0S4C9-F1
#
_cell.length_a   1.000
_cell.length_b   1.000
_cell.length_c   1.000
_cell.angle_alpha   90.00
_cell.angle_beta   90.00
_cell.angle_gamma   90.00
#
_symmetry.space_group_name_H-M   'P 1'
#
loop_
_entity.id
_entity.type
_entity.pdbx_description
1 polymer ?
#
loop_
_entity_poly.entity_id
_entity_poly.type
_entity_poly.pdbx_seq_one_letter_code
_entity_poly.pdbx_strand_id
1 'polypeptide(L)'
;MLIQGITSLLRKKYDQSKIYIHNFSHFDSIFLMKVLANMNLTMRPIMRDGRIIDLKISWKKYSIYMRDSYLLLPSSLAKLTINFEVESKGKFPYPFVNNSNIPLNYRGPVPNK
;
A
#
# COMPACT_ATOMS: atom_id res chain seq x y z
N MET A 1 -13.19 -4.78 -2.22
CA MET A 1 -11.88 -5.43 -1.97
C MET A 1 -10.98 -4.62 -1.02
N LEU A 2 -10.58 -3.39 -1.35
CA LEU A 2 -9.66 -2.59 -0.51
C LEU A 2 -10.18 -2.33 0.92
N ILE A 3 -11.45 -1.91 1.05
CA ILE A 3 -12.10 -1.67 2.35
C ILE A 3 -12.05 -2.93 3.24
N GLN A 4 -12.38 -4.10 2.68
CA GLN A 4 -12.32 -5.36 3.41
C GLN A 4 -10.88 -5.68 3.85
N GLY A 5 -9.89 -5.40 2.98
CA GLY A 5 -8.47 -5.52 3.32
C GLY A 5 -8.09 -4.65 4.52
N ILE A 6 -8.45 -3.37 4.50
CA ILE A 6 -8.15 -2.43 5.60
C ILE A 6 -8.86 -2.86 6.90
N THR A 7 -10.14 -3.20 6.82
CA THR A 7 -10.89 -3.67 8.00
C THR A 7 -10.32 -4.97 8.57
N SER A 8 -9.79 -5.87 7.72
CA SER A 8 -9.14 -7.11 8.17
C SER A 8 -7.86 -6.87 8.97
N LEU A 9 -7.23 -5.71 8.79
CA LEU A 9 -6.05 -5.27 9.53
C LEU A 9 -6.42 -4.59 10.86
N LEU A 10 -7.62 -4.02 11.00
CA LEU A 10 -8.07 -3.31 12.21
C LEU A 10 -8.61 -4.25 13.30
N ARG A 11 -7.77 -5.17 13.77
CA ARG A 11 -8.09 -6.19 14.80
C ARG A 11 -6.95 -6.39 15.79
N LYS A 12 -7.25 -7.01 16.94
CA LYS A 12 -6.29 -7.28 18.04
C LYS A 12 -4.93 -7.81 17.57
N LYS A 13 -4.91 -8.73 16.60
CA LYS A 13 -3.68 -9.33 16.06
C LYS A 13 -2.68 -8.30 15.51
N TYR A 14 -3.17 -7.20 14.93
CA TYR A 14 -2.33 -6.20 14.27
C TYR A 14 -2.38 -4.84 14.96
N ASP A 15 -2.91 -4.76 16.17
CA ASP A 15 -2.95 -3.50 16.90
C ASP A 15 -1.53 -2.93 17.10
N GLN A 16 -1.41 -1.62 16.96
CA GLN A 16 -0.16 -0.85 16.92
C GLN A 16 0.87 -1.29 15.86
N SER A 17 0.49 -2.12 14.89
CA SER A 17 1.43 -2.60 13.87
C SER A 17 1.83 -1.48 12.90
N LYS A 18 3.10 -1.49 12.51
CA LYS A 18 3.67 -0.58 11.51
C LYS A 18 3.79 -1.31 10.18
N ILE A 19 3.03 -0.87 9.21
CA ILE A 19 2.99 -1.40 7.85
C ILE A 19 3.80 -0.46 6.97
N TYR A 20 4.83 -1.01 6.33
CA TYR A 20 5.71 -0.26 5.45
C TYR A 20 5.30 -0.47 4.01
N ILE A 21 5.03 0.63 3.32
CA ILE A 21 4.66 0.67 1.90
C ILE A 21 5.72 1.52 1.20
N HIS A 22 6.31 1.00 0.12
CA HIS A 22 7.43 1.65 -0.54
C HIS A 22 6.95 2.76 -1.47
N ASN A 23 7.41 3.99 -1.25
CA ASN A 23 6.97 5.20 -1.93
C ASN A 23 5.52 5.62 -1.59
N PHE A 24 5.08 5.29 -0.38
CA PHE A 24 3.73 5.58 0.13
C PHE A 24 3.36 7.06 0.03
N SER A 25 4.28 7.95 0.41
CA SER A 25 4.01 9.38 0.52
C SER A 25 3.70 10.05 -0.81
N HIS A 26 4.17 9.47 -1.92
CA HIS A 26 4.01 10.04 -3.25
C HIS A 26 2.85 9.42 -4.04
N PHE A 27 2.51 8.16 -3.76
CA PHE A 27 1.58 7.41 -4.58
C PHE A 27 0.39 6.89 -3.77
N ASP A 28 0.57 5.80 -3.02
CA ASP A 28 -0.54 5.06 -2.39
C ASP A 28 -1.34 5.92 -1.40
N SER A 29 -0.69 6.82 -0.66
CA SER A 29 -1.35 7.66 0.33
C SER A 29 -2.48 8.51 -0.26
N ILE A 30 -2.31 9.06 -1.46
CA ILE A 30 -3.31 9.92 -2.12
C ILE A 30 -4.56 9.10 -2.45
N PHE A 31 -4.39 7.90 -3.00
CA PHE A 31 -5.51 7.03 -3.36
C PHE A 31 -6.18 6.42 -2.12
N LEU A 32 -5.39 6.01 -1.12
CA LEU A 32 -5.90 5.48 0.13
C LEU A 32 -6.74 6.52 0.87
N MET A 33 -6.29 7.78 0.95
CA MET A 33 -7.05 8.84 1.61
C MET A 33 -8.43 9.05 1.00
N LYS A 34 -8.58 8.95 -0.34
CA LYS A 34 -9.89 9.05 -1.00
C LYS A 34 -10.85 7.94 -0.56
N VAL A 35 -10.35 6.73 -0.37
CA VAL A 35 -11.18 5.59 0.05
C VAL A 35 -11.47 5.65 1.56
N LEU A 36 -10.46 5.94 2.36
CA LEU A 36 -10.55 6.01 3.81
C LEU A 36 -11.43 7.16 4.31
N ALA A 37 -11.47 8.28 3.59
CA ALA A 37 -12.34 9.42 3.89
C ALA A 37 -13.83 9.05 3.91
N ASN A 38 -14.22 8.01 3.16
CA ASN A 38 -15.60 7.51 3.13
C ASN A 38 -15.90 6.48 4.24
N MET A 39 -14.92 6.14 5.09
CA MET A 39 -15.07 5.18 6.17
C MET A 39 -15.20 5.87 7.52
N ASN A 40 -15.95 5.28 8.45
CA ASN A 40 -16.05 5.76 9.83
C ASN A 40 -14.80 5.37 10.65
N LEU A 41 -13.65 5.95 10.30
CA LEU A 41 -12.33 5.69 10.88
C LEU A 41 -11.72 6.98 11.41
N THR A 42 -10.95 6.89 12.49
CA THR A 42 -10.12 8.01 12.95
C THR A 42 -8.78 7.96 12.22
N MET A 43 -8.49 8.99 11.42
CA MET A 43 -7.24 9.14 10.70
C MET A 43 -6.38 10.23 11.34
N ARG A 44 -5.10 9.97 11.55
CA ARG A 44 -4.13 10.95 12.03
C ARG A 44 -2.88 10.92 11.14
N PRO A 45 -2.83 11.75 10.08
CA PRO A 45 -1.66 11.84 9.22
C PRO A 45 -0.55 12.63 9.90
N ILE A 46 0.69 12.19 9.70
CA ILE A 46 1.90 12.99 9.91
C ILE A 46 2.36 13.43 8.53
N MET A 47 2.46 14.74 8.34
CA MET A 47 2.82 15.33 7.07
C MET A 47 4.18 16.02 7.13
N ARG A 48 4.91 15.94 6.04
CA ARG A 48 6.16 16.67 5.80
C ARG A 48 6.18 17.13 4.36
N ASP A 49 6.48 18.42 4.14
CA ASP A 49 6.58 19.02 2.80
C ASP A 49 5.34 18.75 1.92
N GLY A 50 4.15 18.84 2.53
CA GLY A 50 2.86 18.59 1.86
C GLY A 50 2.52 17.12 1.60
N ARG A 51 3.33 16.17 2.08
CA ARG A 51 3.15 14.73 1.84
C ARG A 51 2.90 13.97 3.13
N ILE A 52 2.06 12.93 3.08
CA ILE A 52 1.76 12.06 4.23
C ILE A 52 2.89 11.03 4.37
N ILE A 53 3.70 11.15 5.41
CA ILE A 53 4.83 10.23 5.67
C ILE A 53 4.48 9.08 6.62
N ASP A 54 3.49 9.29 7.47
CA ASP A 54 2.86 8.27 8.33
C ASP A 54 1.36 8.57 8.37
N LEU A 55 0.54 7.52 8.24
CA LEU A 55 -0.89 7.60 8.45
C LEU A 55 -1.28 6.59 9.53
N LYS A 56 -1.67 7.10 10.71
CA LYS A 56 -2.33 6.29 11.72
C LYS A 56 -3.82 6.17 11.40
N ILE A 57 -4.30 4.95 11.32
CA ILE A 57 -5.72 4.62 11.12
C ILE A 57 -6.20 3.88 12.36
N SER A 58 -7.30 4.34 12.96
CA SER A 58 -7.87 3.74 14.16
C SER A 58 -9.36 3.44 13.98
N TRP A 59 -9.77 2.30 14.51
CA TRP A 59 -11.17 1.90 14.61
C TRP A 59 -11.43 1.24 15.97
N LYS A 60 -12.39 1.78 16.72
CA LYS A 60 -12.63 1.41 18.13
C LYS A 60 -11.32 1.55 18.92
N LYS A 61 -10.79 0.43 19.45
CA LYS A 61 -9.54 0.39 20.21
C LYS A 61 -8.32 -0.07 19.41
N TYR A 62 -8.49 -0.45 18.14
CA TYR A 62 -7.41 -0.97 17.33
C TYR A 62 -6.87 0.11 16.40
N SER A 63 -5.56 0.18 16.26
CA SER A 63 -4.93 1.09 15.30
C SER A 63 -3.76 0.44 14.59
N ILE A 64 -3.49 0.92 13.38
CA ILE A 64 -2.35 0.56 12.55
C ILE A 64 -1.68 1.83 12.04
N TYR A 65 -0.42 1.72 11.66
CA TYR A 65 0.36 2.80 11.05
C TYR A 65 0.77 2.39 9.65
N MET A 66 0.50 3.22 8.65
CA MET A 66 1.00 3.06 7.29
C MET A 66 2.13 4.06 7.07
N ARG A 67 3.34 3.56 6.77
CA ARG A 67 4.58 4.36 6.70
C ARG A 67 5.27 4.21 5.36
N ASP A 68 5.93 5.27 4.94
CA ASP A 68 6.77 5.21 3.74
C ASP A 68 8.13 4.57 4.03
N SER A 69 8.40 3.40 3.44
CA SER A 69 9.72 2.78 3.55
C SER A 69 10.77 3.43 2.66
N TYR A 70 10.39 4.22 1.67
CA TYR A 70 11.34 4.95 0.81
C TYR A 70 12.17 5.96 1.62
N LEU A 71 11.63 6.48 2.71
CA LEU A 71 12.36 7.36 3.63
C LEU A 71 13.46 6.64 4.43
N LEU A 72 13.38 5.31 4.53
CA LEU A 72 14.40 4.46 5.16
C LEU A 72 15.36 3.87 4.11
N LEU A 73 14.82 3.51 2.95
CA LEU A 73 15.52 2.85 1.85
C LEU A 73 15.31 3.68 0.57
N PRO A 74 16.09 4.76 0.36
CA PRO A 74 15.84 5.77 -0.68
C PRO A 74 16.35 5.31 -2.06
N SER A 75 15.83 4.18 -2.54
CA SER A 75 16.16 3.61 -3.84
C SER A 75 14.98 2.81 -4.37
N SER A 76 14.92 2.57 -5.68
CA SER A 76 13.83 1.77 -6.26
C SER A 76 13.93 0.31 -5.79
N LEU A 77 12.79 -0.37 -5.65
CA LEU A 77 12.76 -1.80 -5.28
C LEU A 77 13.72 -2.65 -6.11
N ALA A 78 13.83 -2.43 -7.43
CA ALA A 78 14.74 -3.18 -8.30
C ALA A 78 16.23 -2.93 -7.98
N LYS A 79 16.61 -1.69 -7.62
CA LYS A 79 17.97 -1.39 -7.16
C LYS A 79 18.22 -1.99 -5.78
N LEU A 80 17.23 -1.94 -4.90
CA LEU A 80 17.31 -2.56 -3.57
C LEU A 80 17.54 -4.07 -3.68
N THR A 81 16.86 -4.78 -4.59
CA THR A 81 17.09 -6.23 -4.75
C THR A 81 18.53 -6.56 -5.14
N ILE A 82 19.14 -5.74 -6.00
CA ILE A 82 20.55 -5.89 -6.39
C ILE A 82 21.47 -5.59 -5.20
N ASN A 83 21.28 -4.44 -4.54
CA ASN A 83 22.15 -3.98 -3.46
C ASN A 83 22.11 -4.88 -2.21
N PHE A 84 20.97 -5.50 -1.93
CA PHE A 84 20.80 -6.44 -0.83
C PHE A 84 21.03 -7.90 -1.23
N GLU A 85 21.38 -8.16 -2.49
CA GLU A 85 21.64 -9.51 -3.02
C GLU A 85 20.45 -10.46 -2.78
N VAL A 86 19.23 -9.95 -2.98
CA VAL A 86 17.97 -10.72 -2.85
C VAL A 86 17.28 -10.89 -4.20
N GLU A 87 16.28 -11.79 -4.22
CA GLU A 87 15.52 -12.10 -5.43
C GLU A 87 14.90 -10.86 -6.11
N SER A 88 14.98 -10.84 -7.43
CA SER A 88 14.48 -9.72 -8.24
C SER A 88 12.95 -9.61 -8.23
N LYS A 89 12.45 -8.38 -8.30
CA LYS A 89 11.02 -8.11 -8.45
C LYS A 89 10.47 -8.68 -9.77
N GLY A 90 9.36 -9.42 -9.69
CA GLY A 90 8.60 -9.85 -10.87
C GLY A 90 8.04 -8.66 -11.68
N LYS A 91 7.81 -8.87 -12.99
CA LYS A 91 7.13 -7.87 -13.84
C LYS A 91 5.62 -8.04 -13.71
N PHE A 92 4.90 -6.95 -13.52
CA PHE A 92 3.44 -6.92 -13.52
C PHE A 92 2.94 -6.52 -14.92
N PRO A 93 2.04 -7.28 -15.56
CA PRO A 93 1.58 -7.03 -16.92
C PRO A 93 0.53 -5.90 -16.95
N TYR A 94 0.97 -4.65 -16.80
CA TYR A 94 0.09 -3.48 -16.83
C TYR A 94 -0.78 -3.39 -18.10
N PRO A 95 -0.28 -3.68 -19.32
CA PRO A 95 -1.12 -3.63 -20.53
C PRO A 95 -2.29 -4.62 -20.49
N PHE A 96 -2.09 -5.78 -19.85
CA PHE A 96 -3.15 -6.77 -19.68
C PHE A 96 -4.24 -6.25 -18.75
N VAL A 97 -3.88 -5.72 -17.58
CA VAL A 97 -4.87 -5.25 -16.58
C VAL A 97 -5.59 -3.99 -17.02
N ASN A 98 -4.94 -3.12 -17.79
CA ASN A 98 -5.53 -1.88 -18.30
C ASN A 98 -6.40 -2.09 -19.55
N ASN A 99 -6.49 -3.32 -20.06
CA ASN A 99 -7.40 -3.65 -21.15
C ASN A 99 -8.84 -3.73 -20.63
N SER A 100 -9.71 -2.82 -21.10
CA SER A 100 -11.12 -2.75 -20.68
C SER A 100 -11.93 -4.02 -21.00
N ASN A 101 -11.44 -4.87 -21.91
CA ASN A 101 -12.09 -6.13 -22.28
C ASN A 101 -11.77 -7.28 -21.31
N ILE A 102 -10.82 -7.07 -20.38
CA ILE A 102 -10.38 -8.11 -19.45
C ILE A 102 -11.03 -7.88 -18.09
N PRO A 103 -11.78 -8.87 -17.56
CA PRO A 103 -12.40 -8.70 -16.26
C PRO A 103 -11.34 -8.76 -15.15
N LEU A 104 -11.45 -7.89 -14.15
CA LEU A 104 -10.49 -7.77 -13.05
C LEU A 104 -10.38 -9.07 -12.19
N ASN A 105 -11.34 -9.97 -12.30
CA ASN A 105 -11.34 -11.29 -11.66
C ASN A 105 -10.89 -12.42 -12.61
N TYR A 106 -10.07 -12.10 -13.61
CA TYR A 106 -9.52 -13.04 -14.59
C TYR A 106 -9.00 -14.33 -13.92
N ARG A 107 -9.47 -15.48 -14.42
CA ARG A 107 -8.99 -16.81 -14.06
C ARG A 107 -8.47 -17.48 -15.33
N GLY A 108 -7.17 -17.66 -15.41
CA GLY A 108 -6.52 -18.21 -16.59
C GLY A 108 -5.00 -18.24 -16.44
N PRO A 109 -4.27 -18.61 -17.51
CA PRO A 109 -2.82 -18.60 -17.52
C PRO A 109 -2.25 -17.21 -17.20
N VAL A 110 -1.07 -17.18 -16.59
CA VAL A 110 -0.38 -15.92 -16.29
C VAL A 110 -0.17 -15.16 -17.60
N PRO A 111 -0.65 -13.90 -17.71
CA PRO A 111 -0.47 -13.12 -18.92
C PRO A 111 1.01 -12.95 -19.24
N ASN A 112 1.33 -13.01 -20.54
CA ASN A 112 2.69 -12.71 -21.00
C ASN A 112 3.07 -11.27 -20.58
N LYS A 113 4.35 -11.12 -20.22
CA LYS A 113 4.93 -9.87 -19.70
C LYS A 113 4.72 -8.69 -20.64
#